data_AF-A0A953NVL9-F1
#
_entry.id   AF-A0A953NVL9-F1
#
_cell.length_a   1.000
_cell.length_b   1.000
_cell.length_c   1.000
_cell.angle_alpha   90.00
_cell.angle_beta   90.00
_cell.angle_gamma   90.00
#
_symmetry.space_group_name_H-M   'P 1'
#
loop_
_entity.id
_entity.type
_entity.pdbx_description
1 polymer ?
#
loop_
_entity_poly.entity_id
_entity_poly.type
_entity_poly.pdbx_seq_one_letter_code
_entity_poly.pdbx_strand_id
1 'polypeptide(L)'
;MLRASFIALSQSRSLRSFAEKTSIGQRLSSRFVAGNTVEEALQAARAMNQQGLSVSVDNLGENVTNAEEARHSAALYHQMLDQIAARGLDANVSLKLTHMGLDVDEAMSFEIASGLVQHAVRIDSFVRVDMEGSAYTRKTLDFVRRLHGEPGVAGRVGAVIQSYLRRSEKDVEQLISDRIRVRLCKGAYKEPAEIAFPGKADVDANYIRLMKMLLKSGVYHGMATHDENMIRATVEFARAENIPASAFEFQMLYGVRRDLQQSLVKDGWRCRVYIPFGTEWYPYLMRRLAERPANAIFIMKNLFR
;
A
#
# COMPACT_ATOMS: atom_id res chain seq x y z
N MET A 1 9.72 2.77 23.56
CA MET A 1 10.90 3.60 23.25
C MET A 1 11.41 3.38 21.82
N LEU A 2 11.78 2.15 21.41
CA LEU A 2 12.26 1.84 20.04
C LEU A 2 11.37 2.35 18.88
N ARG A 3 10.05 2.13 18.92
CA ARG A 3 9.12 2.59 17.86
C ARG A 3 9.12 4.11 17.68
N ALA A 4 9.13 4.86 18.79
CA ALA A 4 9.16 6.32 18.76
C ALA A 4 10.49 6.84 18.20
N SER A 5 11.61 6.19 18.57
CA SER A 5 12.94 6.51 18.03
C SER A 5 13.01 6.28 16.51
N PHE A 6 12.53 5.14 15.99
CA PHE A 6 12.54 4.90 14.53
C PHE A 6 11.63 5.85 13.74
N ILE A 7 10.47 6.23 14.30
CA ILE A 7 9.61 7.25 13.69
C ILE A 7 10.31 8.62 13.67
N ALA A 8 10.98 9.00 14.76
CA ALA A 8 11.77 10.24 14.80
C ALA A 8 12.93 10.20 13.79
N LEU A 9 13.62 9.07 13.67
CA LEU A 9 14.70 8.86 12.70
C LEU A 9 14.20 8.95 11.25
N SER A 10 12.97 8.49 10.96
CA SER A 10 12.39 8.62 9.61
C SER A 10 12.20 10.08 9.15
N GLN A 11 12.16 11.03 10.09
CA GLN A 11 12.01 12.46 9.81
C GLN A 11 13.35 13.20 9.69
N SER A 12 14.48 12.52 9.95
CA SER A 12 15.82 13.14 9.92
C SER A 12 16.38 13.24 8.49
N ARG A 13 16.54 14.47 7.99
CA ARG A 13 17.07 14.74 6.64
C ARG A 13 18.55 14.37 6.48
N SER A 14 19.37 14.52 7.53
CA SER A 14 20.80 14.22 7.48
C SER A 14 21.08 12.72 7.43
N LEU A 15 20.39 11.94 8.28
CA LEU A 15 20.50 10.48 8.29
C LEU A 15 19.95 9.85 7.01
N ARG A 16 18.86 10.42 6.49
CA ARG A 16 18.33 10.08 5.17
C ARG A 16 19.38 10.24 4.07
N SER A 17 19.97 11.43 3.95
CA SER A 17 20.97 11.70 2.91
C SER A 17 22.20 10.79 3.03
N PHE A 18 22.61 10.40 4.24
CA PHE A 18 23.73 9.49 4.43
C PHE A 18 23.37 8.05 4.00
N ALA A 19 22.20 7.56 4.42
CA ALA A 19 21.76 6.21 4.12
C ALA A 19 21.47 6.00 2.63
N GLU A 20 20.82 6.95 1.96
CA GLU A 20 20.45 6.85 0.54
C GLU A 20 21.68 6.89 -0.39
N LYS A 21 22.76 7.58 0.05
CA LYS A 21 24.00 7.75 -0.74
C LYS A 21 25.07 6.67 -0.48
N THR A 22 24.87 5.79 0.50
CA THR A 22 25.89 4.78 0.85
C THR A 22 25.49 3.37 0.38
N SER A 23 26.46 2.60 -0.11
CA SER A 23 26.28 1.22 -0.55
C SER A 23 25.80 0.29 0.56
N ILE A 24 26.18 0.58 1.81
CA ILE A 24 25.72 -0.12 3.01
C ILE A 24 24.22 0.10 3.21
N GLY A 25 23.74 1.34 3.12
CA GLY A 25 22.31 1.66 3.23
C GLY A 25 21.48 0.99 2.14
N GLN A 26 21.97 1.03 0.89
CA GLN A 26 21.31 0.37 -0.24
C GLN A 26 21.22 -1.15 -0.05
N ARG A 27 22.29 -1.82 0.41
CA ARG A 27 22.31 -3.26 0.66
C ARG A 27 21.34 -3.69 1.77
N LEU A 28 21.08 -2.84 2.75
CA LEU A 28 20.11 -3.11 3.82
C LEU A 28 18.66 -2.92 3.36
N SER A 29 18.45 -1.99 2.42
CA SER A 29 17.13 -1.68 1.87
C SER A 29 16.63 -2.73 0.86
N SER A 30 17.53 -3.41 0.13
CA SER A 30 17.21 -4.32 -0.99
C SER A 30 16.30 -5.50 -0.64
N ARG A 31 16.21 -5.84 0.65
CA ARG A 31 15.24 -6.83 1.13
C ARG A 31 13.79 -6.34 1.07
N PHE A 32 13.58 -5.05 1.32
CA PHE A 32 12.26 -4.45 1.53
C PHE A 32 11.87 -3.48 0.40
N VAL A 33 12.81 -3.16 -0.48
CA VAL A 33 12.68 -2.26 -1.62
C VAL A 33 13.32 -2.94 -2.82
N ALA A 34 12.62 -2.98 -3.95
CA ALA A 34 13.10 -3.71 -5.13
C ALA A 34 14.35 -3.11 -5.77
N GLY A 35 14.55 -1.80 -5.61
CA GLY A 35 15.63 -1.04 -6.20
C GLY A 35 15.25 0.43 -6.35
N ASN A 36 16.06 1.17 -7.10
CA ASN A 36 15.86 2.59 -7.35
C ASN A 36 15.24 2.87 -8.72
N THR A 37 15.14 1.87 -9.60
CA THR A 37 14.70 2.03 -10.98
C THR A 37 13.41 1.27 -11.29
N VAL A 38 12.71 1.69 -12.34
CA VAL A 38 11.52 1.01 -12.88
C VAL A 38 11.86 -0.43 -13.28
N GLU A 39 13.03 -0.67 -13.89
CA GLU A 39 13.44 -2.00 -14.33
C GLU A 39 13.62 -2.97 -13.16
N GLU A 40 14.27 -2.54 -12.07
CA GLU A 40 14.43 -3.38 -10.87
C GLU A 40 13.08 -3.74 -10.23
N ALA A 41 12.13 -2.79 -10.20
CA ALA A 41 10.79 -3.03 -9.73
C ALA A 41 10.05 -4.07 -10.60
N LEU A 42 10.18 -3.98 -11.94
CA LEU A 42 9.59 -4.93 -12.88
C LEU A 42 10.21 -6.33 -12.76
N GLN A 43 11.52 -6.43 -12.52
CA GLN A 43 12.19 -7.70 -12.26
C GLN A 43 11.69 -8.35 -10.97
N ALA A 44 11.57 -7.56 -9.90
CA ALA A 44 11.00 -8.03 -8.65
C ALA A 44 9.53 -8.46 -8.83
N ALA A 45 8.75 -7.71 -9.62
CA ALA A 45 7.36 -8.07 -9.92
C ALA A 45 7.25 -9.41 -10.66
N ARG A 46 8.06 -9.61 -11.70
CA ARG A 46 8.14 -10.87 -12.45
C ARG A 46 8.50 -12.05 -11.54
N ALA A 47 9.48 -11.86 -10.64
CA ALA A 47 9.88 -12.90 -9.70
C ALA A 47 8.76 -13.28 -8.71
N MET A 48 7.89 -12.33 -8.33
CA MET A 48 6.71 -12.62 -7.50
C MET A 48 5.62 -13.34 -8.32
N ASN A 49 5.35 -12.89 -9.56
CA ASN A 49 4.37 -13.55 -10.44
C ASN A 49 4.73 -15.01 -10.72
N GLN A 50 6.02 -15.33 -10.92
CA GLN A 50 6.51 -16.70 -11.07
C GLN A 50 6.23 -17.60 -9.86
N GLN A 51 6.00 -17.02 -8.69
CA GLN A 51 5.65 -17.72 -7.45
C GLN A 51 4.12 -17.72 -7.19
N GLY A 52 3.30 -17.35 -8.18
CA GLY A 52 1.85 -17.28 -8.03
C GLY A 52 1.35 -16.07 -7.24
N LEU A 53 2.20 -15.08 -6.99
CA LEU A 53 1.85 -13.84 -6.28
C LEU A 53 1.58 -12.72 -7.28
N SER A 54 0.46 -12.01 -7.10
CA SER A 54 0.19 -10.76 -7.81
C SER A 54 0.98 -9.61 -7.18
N VAL A 55 1.11 -8.46 -7.86
CA VAL A 55 1.95 -7.35 -7.38
C VAL A 55 1.23 -6.00 -7.38
N SER A 56 1.58 -5.15 -6.43
CA SER A 56 1.26 -3.72 -6.44
C SER A 56 2.57 -2.95 -6.34
N VAL A 57 2.92 -2.15 -7.34
CA VAL A 57 4.16 -1.37 -7.36
C VAL A 57 3.90 0.06 -6.88
N ASP A 58 4.79 0.62 -6.06
CA ASP A 58 4.71 1.99 -5.52
C ASP A 58 6.05 2.70 -5.71
N ASN A 59 6.02 3.86 -6.38
CA ASN A 59 7.15 4.76 -6.45
C ASN A 59 7.24 5.55 -5.15
N LEU A 60 8.31 5.31 -4.39
CA LEU A 60 8.55 5.91 -3.09
C LEU A 60 8.73 7.42 -3.23
N GLY A 61 7.88 8.15 -2.50
CA GLY A 61 7.85 9.60 -2.40
C GLY A 61 6.51 10.04 -1.81
N GLU A 62 6.53 11.13 -1.05
CA GLU A 62 5.38 11.74 -0.36
C GLU A 62 5.62 13.26 -0.33
N ASN A 63 4.55 14.06 -0.33
CA ASN A 63 4.58 15.52 -0.16
C ASN A 63 5.56 16.24 -1.11
N VAL A 64 5.35 16.09 -2.43
CA VAL A 64 6.11 16.90 -3.40
C VAL A 64 5.82 18.38 -3.19
N THR A 65 6.84 19.20 -3.45
CA THR A 65 6.79 20.63 -3.12
C THR A 65 6.47 21.52 -4.31
N ASN A 66 6.50 20.95 -5.52
CA ASN A 66 6.23 21.69 -6.75
C ASN A 66 5.60 20.79 -7.83
N ALA A 67 5.10 21.46 -8.86
CA ALA A 67 4.35 20.84 -9.95
C ALA A 67 5.24 19.99 -10.88
N GLU A 68 6.54 20.27 -10.96
CA GLU A 68 7.48 19.50 -11.79
C GLU A 68 7.73 18.11 -11.18
N GLU A 69 7.98 18.06 -9.87
CA GLU A 69 8.11 16.81 -9.11
C GLU A 69 6.86 15.92 -9.24
N ALA A 70 5.66 16.50 -9.14
CA ALA A 70 4.40 15.78 -9.31
C ALA A 70 4.30 15.13 -10.71
N ARG A 71 4.60 15.90 -11.76
CA ARG A 71 4.56 15.42 -13.15
C ARG A 71 5.65 14.39 -13.43
N HIS A 72 6.85 14.55 -12.87
CA HIS A 72 7.92 13.58 -12.98
C HIS A 72 7.53 12.24 -12.35
N SER A 73 6.93 12.27 -11.16
CA SER A 73 6.43 11.06 -10.51
C SER A 73 5.33 10.38 -11.32
N ALA A 74 4.38 11.16 -11.86
CA ALA A 74 3.34 10.63 -12.74
C ALA A 74 3.92 9.96 -14.00
N ALA A 75 4.96 10.55 -14.61
CA ALA A 75 5.62 9.98 -15.78
C ALA A 75 6.21 8.59 -15.48
N LEU A 76 6.79 8.39 -14.28
CA LEU A 76 7.28 7.07 -13.84
C LEU A 76 6.13 6.05 -13.70
N TYR A 77 4.97 6.46 -13.21
CA TYR A 77 3.79 5.58 -13.15
C TYR A 77 3.24 5.25 -14.55
N HIS A 78 3.22 6.20 -15.49
CA HIS A 78 2.85 5.90 -16.87
C HIS A 78 3.81 4.87 -17.50
N GLN A 79 5.12 5.09 -17.37
CA GLN A 79 6.13 4.14 -17.83
C GLN A 79 5.96 2.75 -17.19
N MET A 80 5.66 2.71 -15.88
CA MET A 80 5.40 1.45 -15.17
C MET A 80 4.19 0.71 -15.75
N LEU A 81 3.07 1.41 -15.98
CA LEU A 81 1.86 0.84 -16.57
C LEU A 81 2.12 0.29 -17.98
N ASP A 82 2.83 1.04 -18.83
CA ASP A 82 3.21 0.58 -20.17
C ASP A 82 4.03 -0.71 -20.11
N GLN A 83 5.01 -0.78 -19.21
CA GLN A 83 5.89 -1.94 -19.08
C GLN A 83 5.19 -3.15 -18.45
N ILE A 84 4.29 -2.92 -17.49
CA ILE A 84 3.44 -3.99 -16.93
C ILE A 84 2.61 -4.64 -18.04
N ALA A 85 1.96 -3.83 -18.88
CA ALA A 85 1.14 -4.30 -20.00
C ALA A 85 2.00 -5.03 -21.05
N ALA A 86 3.10 -4.41 -21.50
CA ALA A 86 3.97 -4.96 -22.54
C ALA A 86 4.60 -6.32 -22.14
N ARG A 87 4.84 -6.52 -20.84
CA ARG A 87 5.44 -7.77 -20.30
C ARG A 87 4.40 -8.78 -19.81
N GLY A 88 3.10 -8.43 -19.82
CA GLY A 88 2.03 -9.29 -19.33
C GLY A 88 2.17 -9.63 -17.84
N LEU A 89 2.62 -8.69 -17.01
CA LEU A 89 2.79 -8.91 -15.57
C LEU A 89 1.45 -8.82 -14.83
N ASP A 90 1.21 -9.70 -13.86
CA ASP A 90 0.10 -9.56 -12.91
C ASP A 90 0.49 -8.53 -11.84
N ALA A 91 0.39 -7.27 -12.23
CA ALA A 91 0.77 -6.12 -11.43
C ALA A 91 -0.19 -4.94 -11.62
N ASN A 92 -0.34 -4.16 -10.56
CA ASN A 92 -1.00 -2.86 -10.57
C ASN A 92 -0.12 -1.83 -9.86
N VAL A 93 -0.58 -0.59 -9.77
CA VAL A 93 0.15 0.49 -9.09
C VAL A 93 -0.59 0.98 -7.84
N SER A 94 0.18 1.37 -6.82
CA SER A 94 -0.30 2.20 -5.70
C SER A 94 0.38 3.55 -5.76
N LEU A 95 -0.36 4.63 -5.47
CA LEU A 95 0.16 5.99 -5.42
C LEU A 95 -0.35 6.73 -4.18
N LYS A 96 0.31 7.83 -3.83
CA LYS A 96 -0.10 8.76 -2.77
C LYS A 96 -0.45 10.10 -3.40
N LEU A 97 -1.54 10.74 -2.97
CA LEU A 97 -2.01 11.97 -3.61
C LEU A 97 -1.06 13.13 -3.35
N THR A 98 -0.40 13.17 -2.20
CA THR A 98 0.62 14.18 -1.92
C THR A 98 1.85 14.02 -2.82
N HIS A 99 2.14 12.82 -3.34
CA HIS A 99 3.17 12.59 -4.37
C HIS A 99 2.69 13.06 -5.76
N MET A 100 1.38 13.09 -5.98
CA MET A 100 0.74 13.63 -7.18
C MET A 100 0.41 15.13 -7.04
N GLY A 101 0.98 15.84 -6.07
CA GLY A 101 0.84 17.29 -5.93
C GLY A 101 -0.43 17.78 -5.21
N LEU A 102 -1.10 16.94 -4.40
CA LEU A 102 -2.30 17.36 -3.65
C LEU A 102 -2.06 18.61 -2.78
N ASP A 103 -0.87 18.75 -2.21
CA ASP A 103 -0.50 19.92 -1.38
C ASP A 103 -0.01 21.12 -2.20
N VAL A 104 0.23 20.93 -3.50
CA VAL A 104 0.72 21.96 -4.43
C VAL A 104 -0.47 22.62 -5.14
N ASP A 105 -1.28 21.81 -5.81
CA ASP A 105 -2.48 22.24 -6.53
C ASP A 105 -3.42 21.04 -6.67
N GLU A 106 -4.60 21.14 -6.04
CA GLU A 106 -5.57 20.05 -5.99
C GLU A 106 -6.17 19.73 -7.38
N ALA A 107 -6.34 20.74 -8.25
CA ALA A 107 -6.86 20.54 -9.60
C ALA A 107 -5.84 19.85 -10.49
N MET A 108 -4.58 20.30 -10.47
CA MET A 108 -3.48 19.63 -11.15
C MET A 108 -3.30 18.20 -10.65
N SER A 109 -3.38 17.99 -9.33
CA SER A 109 -3.28 16.65 -8.75
C SER A 109 -4.38 15.73 -9.28
N PHE A 110 -5.60 16.26 -9.39
CA PHE A 110 -6.73 15.55 -9.99
C PHE A 110 -6.50 15.21 -11.46
N GLU A 111 -6.02 16.15 -12.27
CA GLU A 111 -5.69 15.90 -13.69
C GLU A 111 -4.63 14.79 -13.84
N ILE A 112 -3.55 14.87 -13.02
CA ILE A 112 -2.49 13.86 -13.00
C ILE A 112 -3.04 12.49 -12.64
N ALA A 113 -3.77 12.38 -11.54
CA ALA A 113 -4.29 11.11 -11.06
C ALA A 113 -5.37 10.53 -12.00
N SER A 114 -6.24 11.37 -12.57
CA SER A 114 -7.21 10.95 -13.59
C SER A 114 -6.49 10.42 -14.83
N GLY A 115 -5.44 11.10 -15.32
CA GLY A 115 -4.62 10.62 -16.44
C GLY A 115 -4.02 9.23 -16.21
N LEU A 116 -3.53 8.97 -15.00
CA LEU A 116 -3.01 7.66 -14.58
C LEU A 116 -4.09 6.58 -14.52
N VAL A 117 -5.27 6.91 -13.97
CA VAL A 117 -6.39 5.97 -13.87
C VAL A 117 -6.94 5.66 -15.26
N GLN A 118 -7.09 6.65 -16.14
CA GLN A 118 -7.48 6.46 -17.53
C GLN A 118 -6.45 5.64 -18.29
N HIS A 119 -5.16 5.77 -17.98
CA HIS A 119 -4.14 4.86 -18.52
C HIS A 119 -4.39 3.42 -18.05
N ALA A 120 -4.56 3.20 -16.75
CA ALA A 120 -4.86 1.88 -16.22
C ALA A 120 -6.12 1.27 -16.84
N VAL A 121 -7.17 2.06 -17.12
CA VAL A 121 -8.39 1.60 -17.81
C VAL A 121 -8.05 1.03 -19.20
N ARG A 122 -7.23 1.73 -20.00
CA ARG A 122 -6.89 1.30 -21.38
C ARG A 122 -6.15 -0.03 -21.45
N ILE A 123 -5.41 -0.37 -20.40
CA ILE A 123 -4.62 -1.61 -20.31
C ILE A 123 -5.24 -2.66 -19.37
N ASP A 124 -6.52 -2.52 -19.02
CA ASP A 124 -7.24 -3.42 -18.11
C ASP A 124 -6.60 -3.56 -16.71
N SER A 125 -5.90 -2.53 -16.24
CA SER A 125 -5.23 -2.50 -14.93
C SER A 125 -6.07 -1.80 -13.85
N PHE A 126 -5.44 -1.48 -12.72
CA PHE A 126 -6.04 -0.87 -11.53
C PHE A 126 -5.07 0.11 -10.87
N VAL A 127 -5.60 1.16 -10.25
CA VAL A 127 -4.83 2.10 -9.42
C VAL A 127 -5.35 2.08 -7.98
N ARG A 128 -4.46 1.82 -7.02
CA ARG A 128 -4.75 2.04 -5.61
C ARG A 128 -4.29 3.43 -5.20
N VAL A 129 -5.16 4.21 -4.58
CA VAL A 129 -4.78 5.42 -3.85
C VAL A 129 -4.55 5.04 -2.39
N ASP A 130 -3.30 5.12 -1.97
CA ASP A 130 -2.88 4.86 -0.60
C ASP A 130 -3.39 5.94 0.35
N MET A 131 -3.68 5.52 1.58
CA MET A 131 -4.14 6.42 2.64
C MET A 131 -2.95 6.92 3.45
N GLU A 132 -2.83 8.23 3.49
CA GLU A 132 -1.79 8.94 4.23
C GLU A 132 -2.24 9.22 5.67
N GLY A 133 -1.65 10.22 6.35
CA GLY A 133 -2.06 10.61 7.70
C GLY A 133 -3.51 11.11 7.77
N SER A 134 -4.09 11.14 8.98
CA SER A 134 -5.50 11.47 9.21
C SER A 134 -5.95 12.82 8.64
N ALA A 135 -5.02 13.78 8.53
CA ALA A 135 -5.25 15.08 7.90
C ALA A 135 -5.70 14.98 6.43
N TYR A 136 -5.29 13.92 5.72
CA TYR A 136 -5.63 13.69 4.31
C TYR A 136 -6.85 12.82 4.11
N THR A 137 -7.32 12.07 5.13
CA THR A 137 -8.31 11.01 4.94
C THR A 137 -9.57 11.45 4.22
N ARG A 138 -10.15 12.59 4.61
CA ARG A 138 -11.37 13.10 3.95
C ARG A 138 -11.09 13.45 2.48
N LYS A 139 -10.05 14.25 2.23
CA LYS A 139 -9.66 14.66 0.87
C LYS A 139 -9.40 13.44 -0.02
N THR A 140 -8.64 12.46 0.46
CA THR A 140 -8.33 11.24 -0.29
C THR A 140 -9.60 10.46 -0.66
N LEU A 141 -10.54 10.29 0.28
CA LEU A 141 -11.77 9.56 0.00
C LEU A 141 -12.66 10.29 -1.01
N ASP A 142 -12.84 11.61 -0.84
CA ASP A 142 -13.63 12.42 -1.78
C ASP A 142 -13.01 12.41 -3.19
N PHE A 143 -11.68 12.49 -3.25
CA PHE A 143 -10.90 12.41 -4.50
C PHE A 143 -11.09 11.06 -5.21
N VAL A 144 -10.94 9.93 -4.50
CA VAL A 144 -11.14 8.59 -5.07
C VAL A 144 -12.57 8.39 -5.56
N ARG A 145 -13.57 8.89 -4.82
CA ARG A 145 -14.98 8.81 -5.23
C ARG A 145 -15.24 9.61 -6.50
N ARG A 146 -14.66 10.82 -6.61
CA ARG A 146 -14.74 11.63 -7.82
C ARG A 146 -14.12 10.93 -9.02
N LEU A 147 -12.92 10.37 -8.86
CA LEU A 147 -12.28 9.56 -9.92
C LEU A 147 -13.14 8.35 -10.30
N HIS A 148 -13.66 7.61 -9.33
CA HIS A 148 -14.48 6.42 -9.57
C HIS A 148 -15.76 6.72 -10.36
N GLY A 149 -16.31 7.92 -10.20
CA GLY A 149 -17.48 8.40 -10.93
C GLY A 149 -17.20 8.88 -12.36
N GLU A 150 -15.94 8.95 -12.79
CA GLU A 150 -15.62 9.30 -14.17
C GLU A 150 -16.04 8.18 -15.16
N PRO A 151 -16.44 8.54 -16.39
CA PRO A 151 -16.84 7.55 -17.39
C PRO A 151 -15.76 6.48 -17.62
N GLY A 152 -16.14 5.20 -17.52
CA GLY A 152 -15.24 4.05 -17.74
C GLY A 152 -14.30 3.71 -16.58
N VAL A 153 -14.30 4.50 -15.50
CA VAL A 153 -13.36 4.33 -14.37
C VAL A 153 -13.90 3.42 -13.25
N ALA A 154 -15.20 3.17 -13.20
CA ALA A 154 -15.82 2.33 -12.18
C ALA A 154 -15.09 0.97 -12.04
N GLY A 155 -14.62 0.67 -10.83
CA GLY A 155 -13.85 -0.54 -10.49
C GLY A 155 -12.34 -0.48 -10.77
N ARG A 156 -11.84 0.59 -11.41
CA ARG A 156 -10.43 0.77 -11.81
C ARG A 156 -9.59 1.58 -10.85
N VAL A 157 -10.24 2.26 -9.90
CA VAL A 157 -9.58 2.98 -8.80
C VAL A 157 -10.18 2.55 -7.46
N GLY A 158 -9.39 2.62 -6.38
CA GLY A 158 -9.89 2.38 -5.03
C GLY A 158 -9.01 2.98 -3.94
N ALA A 159 -9.53 2.99 -2.71
CA ALA A 159 -8.92 3.65 -1.56
C ALA A 159 -8.33 2.66 -0.55
N VAL A 160 -7.52 3.16 0.39
CA VAL A 160 -7.10 2.41 1.58
C VAL A 160 -7.88 2.88 2.81
N ILE A 161 -8.26 1.96 3.69
CA ILE A 161 -8.86 2.26 5.00
C ILE A 161 -7.94 1.71 6.11
N GLN A 162 -7.77 2.49 7.18
CA GLN A 162 -6.90 2.17 8.31
C GLN A 162 -7.74 1.84 9.56
N SER A 163 -7.74 0.60 10.01
CA SER A 163 -8.64 0.13 11.09
C SER A 163 -8.40 0.79 12.45
N TYR A 164 -7.26 1.45 12.66
CA TYR A 164 -7.00 2.21 13.88
C TYR A 164 -7.81 3.51 14.00
N LEU A 165 -8.44 4.04 12.95
CA LEU A 165 -9.21 5.28 13.06
C LEU A 165 -10.64 4.98 13.47
N ARG A 166 -11.18 5.81 14.38
CA ARG A 166 -12.56 5.70 14.86
C ARG A 166 -13.59 5.95 13.75
N ARG A 167 -13.23 6.73 12.73
CA ARG A 167 -14.09 7.06 11.58
C ARG A 167 -14.25 5.93 10.54
N SER A 168 -13.37 4.94 10.55
CA SER A 168 -13.20 4.01 9.43
C SER A 168 -14.41 3.14 9.13
N GLU A 169 -15.25 2.86 10.11
CA GLU A 169 -16.50 2.11 9.87
C GLU A 169 -17.43 2.85 8.92
N LYS A 170 -17.72 4.12 9.22
CA LYS A 170 -18.57 4.97 8.37
C LYS A 170 -17.97 5.16 6.98
N ASP A 171 -16.64 5.31 6.90
CA ASP A 171 -15.96 5.42 5.61
C ASP A 171 -16.09 4.12 4.78
N VAL A 172 -16.01 2.94 5.43
CA VAL A 172 -16.22 1.64 4.76
C VAL A 172 -17.66 1.48 4.27
N GLU A 173 -18.66 1.87 5.07
CA GLU A 173 -20.06 1.86 4.64
C GLU A 173 -20.27 2.67 3.36
N GLN A 174 -19.70 3.88 3.31
CA GLN A 174 -19.80 4.75 2.15
C GLN A 174 -19.11 4.13 0.92
N LEU A 175 -17.89 3.60 1.05
CA LEU A 175 -17.15 3.01 -0.06
C LEU A 175 -17.81 1.73 -0.58
N ILE A 176 -18.43 0.93 0.30
CA ILE A 176 -19.25 -0.23 -0.11
C ILE A 176 -20.46 0.21 -0.92
N SER A 177 -21.18 1.25 -0.45
CA SER A 177 -22.34 1.81 -1.16
C SER A 177 -21.96 2.28 -2.57
N ASP A 178 -20.78 2.90 -2.71
CA ASP A 178 -20.26 3.38 -3.98
C ASP A 178 -19.60 2.27 -4.82
N ARG A 179 -19.58 1.02 -4.33
CA ARG A 179 -18.90 -0.14 -4.93
C ARG A 179 -17.39 0.06 -5.19
N ILE A 180 -16.75 0.88 -4.38
CA ILE A 180 -15.32 1.16 -4.47
C ILE A 180 -14.52 0.06 -3.78
N ARG A 181 -13.49 -0.45 -4.46
CA ARG A 181 -12.59 -1.46 -3.91
C ARG A 181 -11.78 -0.84 -2.75
N VAL A 182 -11.69 -1.52 -1.61
CA VAL A 182 -10.90 -1.10 -0.44
C VAL A 182 -9.69 -2.02 -0.24
N ARG A 183 -8.54 -1.44 0.12
CA ARG A 183 -7.44 -2.13 0.82
C ARG A 183 -7.57 -1.80 2.31
N LEU A 184 -7.79 -2.79 3.16
CA LEU A 184 -7.88 -2.62 4.61
C LEU A 184 -6.52 -2.88 5.25
N CYS A 185 -6.01 -1.94 6.03
CA CYS A 185 -4.79 -2.11 6.84
C CYS A 185 -5.04 -1.65 8.28
N LYS A 186 -4.06 -1.81 9.18
CA LYS A 186 -4.19 -1.31 10.56
C LYS A 186 -4.00 0.20 10.67
N GLY A 187 -3.07 0.77 9.91
CA GLY A 187 -2.62 2.16 10.03
C GLY A 187 -1.13 2.24 10.36
N ALA A 188 -0.44 3.19 9.71
CA ALA A 188 1.02 3.34 9.79
C ALA A 188 1.49 4.67 10.40
N TYR A 189 0.59 5.64 10.55
CA TYR A 189 0.91 6.97 11.07
C TYR A 189 0.72 7.04 12.58
N LYS A 190 1.32 8.06 13.22
CA LYS A 190 1.10 8.33 14.64
C LYS A 190 -0.04 9.33 14.74
N GLU A 191 -1.15 8.90 15.33
CA GLU A 191 -2.37 9.71 15.47
C GLU A 191 -2.74 9.86 16.96
N PRO A 192 -3.42 10.95 17.33
CA PRO A 192 -3.85 11.19 18.71
C PRO A 192 -5.06 10.30 19.07
N ALA A 193 -5.24 10.01 20.37
CA ALA A 193 -6.19 9.00 20.88
C ALA A 193 -7.68 9.37 20.67
N GLU A 194 -7.92 10.66 20.44
CA GLU A 194 -9.22 11.25 20.13
C GLU A 194 -9.75 10.74 18.79
N ILE A 195 -8.85 10.50 17.82
CA ILE A 195 -9.23 10.06 16.46
C ILE A 195 -8.84 8.62 16.15
N ALA A 196 -7.87 8.06 16.88
CA ALA A 196 -7.37 6.70 16.70
C ALA A 196 -7.45 5.87 17.99
N PHE A 197 -7.66 4.57 17.84
CA PHE A 197 -7.62 3.63 18.95
C PHE A 197 -6.17 3.49 19.47
N PRO A 198 -5.90 3.80 20.76
CA PRO A 198 -4.56 3.68 21.31
C PRO A 198 -4.18 2.22 21.59
N GLY A 199 -5.16 1.37 21.91
CA GLY A 199 -4.97 -0.04 22.25
C GLY A 199 -4.92 -0.94 21.01
N LYS A 200 -3.91 -1.82 20.93
CA LYS A 200 -3.81 -2.81 19.85
C LYS A 200 -5.05 -3.71 19.74
N ALA A 201 -5.62 -4.10 20.88
CA ALA A 201 -6.81 -4.94 20.92
C ALA A 201 -8.00 -4.28 20.21
N ASP A 202 -8.20 -2.97 20.42
CA ASP A 202 -9.26 -2.21 19.75
C ASP A 202 -9.01 -2.08 18.25
N VAL A 203 -7.76 -1.85 17.83
CA VAL A 203 -7.37 -1.81 16.41
C VAL A 203 -7.64 -3.14 15.71
N ASP A 204 -7.31 -4.26 16.37
CA ASP A 204 -7.52 -5.62 15.86
C ASP A 204 -9.01 -5.97 15.80
N ALA A 205 -9.77 -5.62 16.85
CA ALA A 205 -11.23 -5.81 16.89
C ALA A 205 -11.90 -5.03 15.76
N ASN A 206 -11.50 -3.77 15.55
CA ASN A 206 -12.03 -2.97 14.47
C ASN A 206 -11.59 -3.51 13.09
N TYR A 207 -10.35 -4.00 12.94
CA TYR A 207 -9.93 -4.66 11.70
C TYR A 207 -10.85 -5.83 11.35
N ILE A 208 -11.17 -6.70 12.31
CA ILE A 208 -12.09 -7.82 12.11
C ILE A 208 -13.48 -7.33 11.73
N ARG A 209 -14.01 -6.30 12.41
CA ARG A 209 -15.32 -5.72 12.09
C ARG A 209 -15.37 -5.23 10.63
N LEU A 210 -14.42 -4.40 10.23
CA LEU A 210 -14.33 -3.84 8.88
C LEU A 210 -14.09 -4.92 7.83
N MET A 211 -13.24 -5.91 8.12
CA MET A 211 -12.99 -7.06 7.25
C MET A 211 -14.29 -7.80 6.94
N LYS A 212 -15.13 -8.07 7.95
CA LYS A 212 -16.42 -8.75 7.75
C LYS A 212 -17.37 -7.94 6.87
N MET A 213 -17.47 -6.62 7.10
CA MET A 213 -18.29 -5.73 6.27
C MET A 213 -17.84 -5.76 4.80
N LEU A 214 -16.53 -5.62 4.57
CA LEU A 214 -15.93 -5.64 3.25
C LEU A 214 -16.18 -6.98 2.55
N LEU A 215 -15.88 -8.10 3.20
CA LEU A 215 -16.03 -9.44 2.59
C LEU A 215 -17.49 -9.76 2.19
N LYS A 216 -18.48 -9.23 2.92
CA LYS A 216 -19.91 -9.42 2.60
C LYS A 216 -20.46 -8.48 1.51
N SER A 217 -19.69 -7.48 1.08
CA SER A 217 -20.17 -6.44 0.16
C SER A 217 -20.35 -6.88 -1.31
N GLY A 218 -19.76 -8.02 -1.68
CA GLY A 218 -19.69 -8.47 -3.08
C GLY A 218 -18.79 -7.58 -3.96
N VAL A 219 -17.89 -6.78 -3.37
CA VAL A 219 -16.86 -6.00 -4.07
C VAL A 219 -15.49 -6.61 -3.76
N TYR A 220 -14.61 -6.67 -4.76
CA TYR A 220 -13.27 -7.24 -4.57
C TYR A 220 -12.37 -6.32 -3.73
N HIS A 221 -11.94 -6.82 -2.57
CA HIS A 221 -11.14 -6.07 -1.59
C HIS A 221 -9.80 -6.73 -1.27
N GLY A 222 -8.88 -5.94 -0.71
CA GLY A 222 -7.56 -6.40 -0.28
C GLY A 222 -7.40 -6.34 1.23
N MET A 223 -7.08 -7.46 1.87
CA MET A 223 -6.79 -7.57 3.31
C MET A 223 -5.29 -7.44 3.54
N ALA A 224 -4.81 -6.23 3.82
CA ALA A 224 -3.39 -5.91 3.96
C ALA A 224 -2.90 -6.07 5.40
N THR A 225 -2.31 -7.23 5.70
CA THR A 225 -1.82 -7.57 7.04
C THR A 225 -0.77 -8.67 7.02
N HIS A 226 0.16 -8.64 7.98
CA HIS A 226 1.11 -9.72 8.29
C HIS A 226 0.84 -10.35 9.67
N ASP A 227 -0.32 -10.04 10.25
CA ASP A 227 -0.76 -10.57 11.53
C ASP A 227 -1.52 -11.88 11.29
N GLU A 228 -0.94 -12.99 11.74
CA GLU A 228 -1.50 -14.34 11.57
C GLU A 228 -2.89 -14.48 12.18
N ASN A 229 -3.18 -13.75 13.27
CA ASN A 229 -4.50 -13.80 13.88
C ASN A 229 -5.56 -13.16 12.97
N MET A 230 -5.21 -12.07 12.28
CA MET A 230 -6.11 -11.41 11.33
C MET A 230 -6.29 -12.25 10.07
N ILE A 231 -5.23 -12.90 9.60
CA ILE A 231 -5.29 -13.83 8.46
C ILE A 231 -6.21 -15.00 8.78
N ARG A 232 -5.99 -15.66 9.92
CA ARG A 232 -6.81 -16.79 10.38
C ARG A 232 -8.27 -16.39 10.53
N ALA A 233 -8.55 -15.26 11.19
CA ALA A 233 -9.92 -14.75 11.33
C ALA A 233 -10.60 -14.46 9.97
N THR A 234 -9.84 -13.98 8.98
CA THR A 234 -10.33 -13.74 7.61
C THR A 234 -10.67 -15.06 6.91
N VAL A 235 -9.77 -16.05 6.99
CA VAL A 235 -9.98 -17.39 6.41
C VAL A 235 -11.18 -18.10 7.04
N GLU A 236 -11.28 -18.09 8.37
CA GLU A 236 -12.39 -18.70 9.12
C GLU A 236 -13.73 -18.07 8.73
N PHE A 237 -13.78 -16.73 8.68
CA PHE A 237 -14.98 -16.01 8.28
C PHE A 237 -15.37 -16.28 6.83
N ALA A 238 -14.41 -16.23 5.90
CA ALA A 238 -14.67 -16.52 4.49
C ALA A 238 -15.21 -17.93 4.28
N ARG A 239 -14.66 -18.94 4.98
CA ARG A 239 -15.17 -20.32 4.93
C ARG A 239 -16.57 -20.44 5.51
N ALA A 240 -16.83 -19.82 6.66
CA ALA A 240 -18.14 -19.87 7.31
C ALA A 240 -19.25 -19.23 6.45
N GLU A 241 -18.93 -18.15 5.75
CA GLU A 241 -19.88 -17.43 4.87
C GLU A 241 -19.85 -17.95 3.42
N ASN A 242 -19.12 -19.03 3.11
CA ASN A 242 -18.95 -19.58 1.75
C ASN A 242 -18.44 -18.56 0.71
N ILE A 243 -17.56 -17.64 1.13
CA ILE A 243 -16.94 -16.63 0.27
C ILE A 243 -15.77 -17.29 -0.47
N PRO A 244 -15.77 -17.31 -1.82
CA PRO A 244 -14.72 -17.98 -2.57
C PRO A 244 -13.39 -17.23 -2.47
N ALA A 245 -12.27 -17.96 -2.56
CA ALA A 245 -10.92 -17.38 -2.52
C ALA A 245 -10.63 -16.37 -3.66
N SER A 246 -11.45 -16.38 -4.71
CA SER A 246 -11.38 -15.41 -5.82
C SER A 246 -12.09 -14.08 -5.54
N ALA A 247 -12.86 -13.96 -4.45
CA ALA A 247 -13.63 -12.75 -4.12
C ALA A 247 -12.80 -11.67 -3.43
N PHE A 248 -11.64 -12.00 -2.86
CA PHE A 248 -10.73 -11.05 -2.22
C PHE A 248 -9.27 -11.53 -2.35
N GLU A 249 -8.33 -10.72 -1.88
CA GLU A 249 -6.93 -11.12 -1.75
C GLU A 249 -6.36 -10.70 -0.40
N PHE A 250 -5.38 -11.45 0.09
CA PHE A 250 -4.46 -10.96 1.10
C PHE A 250 -3.41 -10.06 0.45
N GLN A 251 -2.89 -9.10 1.21
CA GLN A 251 -1.83 -8.23 0.72
C GLN A 251 -0.72 -8.10 1.76
N MET A 252 0.53 -8.21 1.30
CA MET A 252 1.70 -8.16 2.16
C MET A 252 2.81 -7.35 1.51
N LEU A 253 3.61 -6.68 2.33
CA LEU A 253 4.80 -5.98 1.86
C LEU A 253 5.89 -6.93 1.37
N TYR A 254 6.63 -6.46 0.37
CA TYR A 254 7.82 -7.11 -0.16
C TYR A 254 8.84 -7.40 0.94
N GLY A 255 9.40 -8.62 0.92
CA GLY A 255 10.40 -9.08 1.90
C GLY A 255 9.90 -9.40 3.31
N VAL A 256 8.62 -9.16 3.61
CA VAL A 256 8.02 -9.38 4.94
C VAL A 256 7.14 -10.63 4.95
N ARG A 257 7.44 -11.57 5.85
CA ARG A 257 6.70 -12.83 6.00
C ARG A 257 6.50 -13.60 4.68
N ARG A 258 7.59 -13.77 3.92
CA ARG A 258 7.61 -14.54 2.66
C ARG A 258 7.08 -15.95 2.84
N ASP A 259 7.28 -16.54 4.02
CA ASP A 259 6.69 -17.81 4.46
C ASP A 259 5.15 -17.78 4.38
N LEU A 260 4.51 -16.74 4.93
CA LEU A 260 3.05 -16.60 4.86
C LEU A 260 2.54 -16.30 3.46
N GLN A 261 3.26 -15.46 2.70
CA GLN A 261 2.91 -15.17 1.30
C GLN A 261 2.81 -16.47 0.50
N GLN A 262 3.81 -17.34 0.63
CA GLN A 262 3.84 -18.64 -0.03
C GLN A 262 2.80 -19.62 0.53
N SER A 263 2.59 -19.66 1.85
CA SER A 263 1.56 -20.51 2.46
C SER A 263 0.17 -20.17 1.91
N LEU A 264 -0.18 -18.87 1.84
CA LEU A 264 -1.48 -18.44 1.36
C LEU A 264 -1.76 -18.89 -0.08
N VAL A 265 -0.78 -18.72 -0.98
CA VAL A 265 -0.92 -19.17 -2.38
C VAL A 265 -1.05 -20.69 -2.46
N LYS A 266 -0.25 -21.44 -1.70
CA LYS A 266 -0.34 -22.91 -1.63
C LYS A 266 -1.71 -23.39 -1.11
N ASP A 267 -2.29 -22.65 -0.17
CA ASP A 267 -3.61 -22.91 0.40
C ASP A 267 -4.77 -22.45 -0.52
N GLY A 268 -4.46 -21.96 -1.73
CA GLY A 268 -5.43 -21.55 -2.74
C GLY A 268 -5.94 -20.11 -2.61
N TRP A 269 -5.38 -19.31 -1.69
CA TRP A 269 -5.75 -17.91 -1.52
C TRP A 269 -4.96 -16.99 -2.45
N ARG A 270 -5.61 -15.92 -2.92
CA ARG A 270 -4.92 -14.86 -3.64
C ARG A 270 -4.07 -14.03 -2.68
N CYS A 271 -2.83 -13.75 -3.06
CA CYS A 271 -1.95 -12.85 -2.32
C CYS A 271 -1.29 -11.85 -3.28
N ARG A 272 -1.33 -10.57 -2.92
CA ARG A 272 -0.65 -9.47 -3.62
C ARG A 272 0.52 -8.95 -2.79
N VAL A 273 1.69 -8.86 -3.41
CA VAL A 273 2.88 -8.27 -2.78
C VAL A 273 3.00 -6.80 -3.15
N TYR A 274 3.09 -5.93 -2.14
CA TYR A 274 3.37 -4.52 -2.31
C TYR A 274 4.88 -4.29 -2.44
N ILE A 275 5.32 -3.87 -3.61
CA ILE A 275 6.72 -3.66 -3.97
C ILE A 275 7.01 -2.16 -4.06
N PRO A 276 7.68 -1.58 -3.05
CA PRO A 276 8.19 -0.22 -3.15
C PRO A 276 9.49 -0.19 -3.97
N PHE A 277 9.69 0.89 -4.71
CA PHE A 277 10.94 1.19 -5.42
C PHE A 277 11.18 2.70 -5.46
N GLY A 278 12.39 3.12 -5.83
CA GLY A 278 12.73 4.53 -6.00
C GLY A 278 13.69 5.03 -4.93
N THR A 279 14.21 6.24 -5.14
CA THR A 279 15.33 6.80 -4.36
C THR A 279 14.94 7.20 -2.94
N GLU A 280 13.66 7.48 -2.70
CA GLU A 280 13.15 8.00 -1.40
C GLU A 280 12.81 6.88 -0.40
N TRP A 281 13.65 5.84 -0.36
CA TRP A 281 13.36 4.61 0.39
C TRP A 281 13.59 4.69 1.90
N TYR A 282 14.38 5.66 2.38
CA TYR A 282 14.79 5.68 3.78
C TYR A 282 13.62 5.90 4.77
N PRO A 283 12.72 6.89 4.56
CA PRO A 283 11.57 7.05 5.45
C PRO A 283 10.67 5.82 5.47
N TYR A 284 10.49 5.16 4.31
CA TYR A 284 9.76 3.90 4.21
C TYR A 284 10.41 2.79 5.05
N LEU A 285 11.72 2.57 4.89
CA LEU A 285 12.46 1.55 5.64
C LEU A 285 12.38 1.79 7.16
N MET A 286 12.56 3.03 7.61
CA MET A 286 12.48 3.37 9.03
C MET A 286 11.09 3.08 9.61
N ARG A 287 10.02 3.36 8.86
CA ARG A 287 8.65 2.97 9.26
C ARG A 287 8.50 1.45 9.36
N ARG A 288 9.06 0.67 8.41
CA ARG A 288 9.05 -0.81 8.46
C ARG A 288 9.80 -1.37 9.68
N LEU A 289 10.88 -0.71 10.09
CA LEU A 289 11.65 -1.06 11.28
C LEU A 289 10.90 -0.75 12.58
N ALA A 290 10.17 0.36 12.62
CA ALA A 290 9.38 0.78 13.77
C ALA A 290 8.22 -0.18 14.10
N GLU A 291 7.68 -0.86 13.08
CA GLU A 291 6.48 -1.71 13.23
C GLU A 291 6.72 -3.05 13.91
N ARG A 292 7.91 -3.66 13.78
CA ARG A 292 8.25 -4.91 14.47
C ARG A 292 9.70 -4.93 14.95
N PRO A 293 9.97 -5.12 16.26
CA PRO A 293 11.33 -5.27 16.79
C PRO A 293 12.12 -6.40 16.11
N ALA A 294 11.45 -7.46 15.67
CA ALA A 294 12.06 -8.57 14.92
C ALA A 294 12.65 -8.11 13.57
N ASN A 295 12.03 -7.14 12.89
CA ASN A 295 12.59 -6.56 11.66
C ASN A 295 13.91 -5.83 11.98
N ALA A 296 13.95 -5.07 13.07
CA ALA A 296 15.16 -4.36 13.51
C ALA A 296 16.28 -5.31 13.94
N ILE A 297 15.98 -6.35 14.72
CA ILE A 297 16.94 -7.37 15.15
C ILE A 297 17.49 -8.14 13.93
N PHE A 298 16.66 -8.43 12.94
CA PHE A 298 17.08 -9.14 11.74
C PHE A 298 17.98 -8.29 10.83
N ILE A 299 17.70 -6.99 10.68
CA ILE A 299 18.60 -6.07 9.96
C ILE A 299 19.94 -5.95 10.70
N MET A 300 19.95 -5.83 12.04
CA MET A 300 21.19 -5.85 12.81
C MET A 300 21.99 -7.15 12.58
N LYS A 301 21.34 -8.31 12.51
CA LYS A 301 22.04 -9.58 12.24
C LYS A 301 22.62 -9.68 10.82
N ASN A 302 22.04 -9.00 9.83
CA ASN A 302 22.59 -8.95 8.45
C ASN A 302 23.63 -7.84 8.25
N LEU A 303 23.73 -6.86 9.16
CA LEU A 303 24.79 -5.85 9.18
C LEU A 303 26.16 -6.44 9.61
N PHE A 304 26.14 -7.49 10.43
CA PHE A 304 27.33 -8.16 10.95
C PHE A 304 27.66 -9.48 10.22
N ARG A 305 27.18 -9.65 8.98
CA ARG A 305 27.47 -10.80 8.11
C ARG A 305 27.98 -10.36 6.74
#